data_AF-A0AAD3HNP2-F1
#
_entry.id   AF-A0AAD3HNP2-F1
#
_cell.length_a   1.000
_cell.length_b   1.000
_cell.length_c   1.000
_cell.angle_alpha   90.00
_cell.angle_beta   90.00
_cell.angle_gamma   90.00
#
_symmetry.space_group_name_H-M   'P 1'
#
loop_
_entity.id
_entity.type
_entity.pdbx_description
1 polymer ?
#
loop_
_entity_poly.entity_id
_entity_poly.type
_entity_poly.pdbx_seq_one_letter_code
_entity_poly.pdbx_strand_id
1 'polypeptide(L)'
;MEAAAALRSALLRKVLSSLEQPLSPDGTAAIAQLLVGSGLLSAGPDGIQGGTWAPVTELQGKLVEQLLKQLSKGDAAARPGVALLLGVLCRHVSVRSFLSSYGDWSAALLEAVRRGDSSSATRAAALHALGELFGRVRELLDVPGVRRDASGPAGRTLQLATPLLGEPGCQVAALSAAHSVLRCLPSAARHHCAALETQLAALLAAPPAGAGAGAGAPAGGAGGAANAATPAGVSLRVRCEAARALAALPRAAAGGGGGGAVAAASADADAWSSLVRRTLLSLHAALDLLFYYGGGAGGGGA
;
A
#
# COMPACT_ATOMS: atom_id res chain seq x y z
N MET A 1 11.95 -28.06 23.42
CA MET A 1 12.47 -27.08 22.44
C MET A 1 12.82 -27.74 21.11
N GLU A 2 13.61 -28.82 21.12
CA GLU A 2 14.02 -29.55 19.90
C GLU A 2 12.83 -30.04 19.04
N ALA A 3 11.81 -30.64 19.66
CA ALA A 3 10.61 -31.09 18.93
C ALA A 3 9.89 -29.94 18.20
N ALA A 4 9.84 -28.74 18.81
CA ALA A 4 9.22 -27.57 18.19
C ALA A 4 10.06 -27.03 17.03
N ALA A 5 11.40 -27.01 17.17
CA ALA A 5 12.31 -26.64 16.09
C ALA A 5 12.20 -27.63 14.92
N ALA A 6 12.17 -28.93 15.20
CA ALA A 6 12.01 -29.99 14.19
C ALA A 6 10.68 -29.86 13.43
N LEU A 7 9.57 -29.65 14.15
CA LEU A 7 8.26 -29.41 13.54
C LEU A 7 8.26 -28.19 12.62
N ARG A 8 8.80 -27.06 13.07
CA ARG A 8 8.89 -25.83 12.27
C ARG A 8 9.77 -26.00 11.04
N SER A 9 10.91 -26.70 11.17
CA SER A 9 11.75 -27.05 10.02
C SER A 9 11.01 -27.92 9.00
N ALA A 10 10.26 -28.91 9.46
CA ALA A 10 9.45 -29.76 8.57
C ALA A 10 8.38 -28.95 7.82
N LEU A 11 7.68 -28.04 8.52
CA LEU A 11 6.69 -27.16 7.90
C LEU A 11 7.32 -26.19 6.89
N LEU A 12 8.47 -25.59 7.21
CA LEU A 12 9.18 -24.71 6.27
C LEU A 12 9.63 -25.45 5.01
N ARG A 13 10.13 -26.68 5.13
CA ARG A 13 10.47 -27.52 3.96
C ARG A 13 9.24 -27.81 3.11
N LYS A 14 8.10 -28.10 3.74
CA LYS A 14 6.82 -28.27 3.01
C LYS A 14 6.44 -27.01 2.25
N VAL A 15 6.50 -25.83 2.89
CA VAL A 15 6.24 -24.54 2.22
C VAL A 15 7.19 -24.33 1.05
N LEU A 16 8.50 -24.55 1.24
CA LEU A 16 9.49 -24.42 0.18
C LEU A 16 9.18 -25.30 -1.02
N SER A 17 8.80 -26.57 -0.81
CA SER A 17 8.39 -27.45 -1.89
C SER A 17 7.11 -26.98 -2.59
N SER A 18 6.16 -26.37 -1.87
CA SER A 18 4.97 -25.78 -2.46
C SER A 18 5.26 -24.55 -3.33
N LEU A 19 6.34 -23.82 -3.06
CA LEU A 19 6.77 -22.67 -3.86
C LEU A 19 7.46 -23.07 -5.18
N GLU A 20 7.72 -24.37 -5.40
CA GLU A 20 8.21 -24.88 -6.69
C GLU A 20 7.08 -25.01 -7.72
N GLN A 21 5.84 -25.05 -7.26
CA GLN A 21 4.64 -25.11 -8.09
C GLN A 21 4.06 -23.70 -8.32
N PRO A 22 3.34 -23.45 -9.43
CA PRO A 22 2.67 -22.17 -9.66
C PRO A 22 1.66 -21.89 -8.54
N LEU A 23 1.82 -20.74 -7.88
CA LEU A 23 0.99 -20.36 -6.75
C LEU A 23 -0.40 -19.90 -7.20
N SER A 24 -1.42 -20.65 -6.81
CA SER A 24 -2.80 -20.17 -6.88
C SER A 24 -3.09 -19.16 -5.76
N PRO A 25 -4.15 -18.33 -5.88
CA PRO A 25 -4.59 -17.44 -4.80
C PRO A 25 -4.89 -18.20 -3.50
N ASP A 26 -5.57 -19.34 -3.59
CA ASP A 26 -5.89 -20.17 -2.43
C ASP A 26 -4.64 -20.77 -1.80
N GLY A 27 -3.69 -21.24 -2.63
CA GLY A 27 -2.40 -21.74 -2.17
C GLY A 27 -1.59 -20.65 -1.46
N THR A 28 -1.61 -19.42 -1.99
CA THR A 28 -0.99 -18.25 -1.36
C THR A 28 -1.60 -17.97 0.01
N ALA A 29 -2.93 -17.95 0.10
CA ALA A 29 -3.64 -17.72 1.36
C ALA A 29 -3.35 -18.82 2.39
N ALA A 30 -3.33 -20.08 1.98
CA ALA A 30 -3.00 -21.21 2.85
C ALA A 30 -1.57 -21.13 3.38
N ILE A 31 -0.59 -20.79 2.52
CA ILE A 31 0.80 -20.59 2.94
C ILE A 31 0.90 -19.40 3.90
N ALA A 32 0.24 -18.27 3.61
CA ALA A 32 0.24 -17.10 4.50
C ALA A 32 -0.31 -17.46 5.89
N GLN A 33 -1.45 -18.16 5.94
CA GLN A 33 -2.04 -18.64 7.19
C GLN A 33 -1.11 -19.59 7.95
N LEU A 34 -0.43 -20.50 7.24
CA LEU A 34 0.52 -21.42 7.87
C LEU A 34 1.72 -20.68 8.47
N LEU A 35 2.28 -19.69 7.74
CA LEU A 35 3.41 -18.88 8.17
C LEU A 35 3.08 -18.08 9.44
N VAL A 36 1.90 -17.44 9.47
CA VAL A 36 1.44 -16.61 10.58
C VAL A 36 0.97 -17.47 11.75
N GLY A 37 0.05 -18.40 11.50
CA GLY A 37 -0.63 -19.20 12.53
C GLY A 37 0.29 -20.16 13.27
N SER A 38 1.33 -20.68 12.61
CA SER A 38 2.28 -21.61 13.24
C SER A 38 3.51 -20.89 13.84
N GLY A 39 3.58 -19.56 13.72
CA GLY A 39 4.71 -18.76 14.16
C GLY A 39 6.02 -19.13 13.47
N LEU A 40 5.98 -19.56 12.19
CA LEU A 40 7.16 -20.04 11.46
C LEU A 40 8.21 -18.95 11.25
N LEU A 41 7.81 -17.69 11.34
CA LEU A 41 8.66 -16.51 11.13
C LEU A 41 9.15 -15.88 12.43
N SER A 42 8.63 -16.34 13.57
CA SER A 42 9.07 -15.88 14.89
C SER A 42 10.52 -16.30 15.14
N ALA A 43 11.27 -15.45 15.85
CA ALA A 43 12.56 -15.85 16.37
C ALA A 43 12.37 -17.03 17.35
N GLY A 44 13.42 -17.84 17.52
CA GLY A 44 13.46 -18.80 18.63
C GLY A 44 13.28 -18.09 19.99
N PRO A 45 12.89 -18.81 21.05
CA PRO A 45 12.61 -18.25 22.37
C PRO A 45 13.75 -17.42 22.95
N ASP A 46 14.99 -17.72 22.57
CA ASP A 46 16.17 -17.03 23.08
C ASP A 46 16.53 -15.77 22.25
N GLY A 47 15.83 -15.50 21.15
CA GLY A 47 16.17 -14.42 20.20
C GLY A 47 17.52 -14.61 19.48
N ILE A 48 18.28 -15.66 19.84
CA ILE A 48 19.59 -15.99 19.29
C ILE A 48 19.42 -16.95 18.11
N GLN A 49 20.00 -16.59 16.97
CA GLN A 49 20.05 -17.39 15.75
C GLN A 49 21.16 -18.46 15.86
N GLY A 50 21.00 -19.41 16.78
CA GLY A 50 22.01 -20.42 17.06
C GLY A 50 21.45 -21.68 17.71
N GLY A 51 22.28 -22.72 17.80
CA GLY A 51 21.92 -23.99 18.43
C GLY A 51 20.78 -24.73 17.72
N THR A 52 19.79 -25.19 18.49
CA THR A 52 18.67 -25.99 17.99
C THR A 52 17.78 -25.27 16.98
N TRP A 53 17.84 -23.93 16.91
CA TRP A 53 17.06 -23.10 15.99
C TRP A 53 17.79 -22.70 14.72
N ALA A 54 19.10 -22.95 14.61
CA ALA A 54 19.90 -22.60 13.44
C ALA A 54 19.33 -23.16 12.12
N PRO A 55 18.84 -24.42 12.05
CA PRO A 55 18.23 -24.95 10.82
C PRO A 55 16.94 -24.23 10.43
N VAL A 56 16.16 -23.75 11.41
CA VAL A 56 14.92 -23.00 11.15
C VAL A 56 15.25 -21.65 10.54
N THR A 57 16.24 -20.93 11.09
CA THR A 57 16.67 -19.63 10.57
C THR A 57 17.29 -19.73 9.17
N GLU A 58 18.03 -20.81 8.89
CA GLU A 58 18.56 -21.08 7.55
C GLU A 58 17.41 -21.31 6.54
N LEU A 59 16.39 -22.10 6.93
CA LEU A 59 15.22 -22.35 6.09
C LEU A 59 14.38 -21.07 5.87
N GLN A 60 14.28 -20.19 6.87
CA GLN A 60 13.65 -18.87 6.70
C GLN A 60 14.42 -18.02 5.68
N GLY A 61 15.75 -18.03 5.72
CA GLY A 61 16.59 -17.36 4.73
C GLY A 61 16.34 -17.89 3.32
N LYS A 62 16.38 -19.23 3.16
CA LYS A 62 16.07 -19.89 1.88
C LYS A 62 14.67 -19.59 1.36
N LEU A 63 13.68 -19.48 2.26
CA LEU A 63 12.31 -19.09 1.90
C LEU A 63 12.28 -17.69 1.29
N VAL A 64 12.94 -16.73 1.93
CA VAL A 64 13.05 -15.35 1.43
C VAL A 64 13.76 -15.32 0.08
N GLU A 65 14.91 -15.98 -0.05
CA GLU A 65 15.67 -16.05 -1.30
C GLU A 65 14.83 -16.64 -2.44
N GLN A 66 14.10 -17.72 -2.17
CA GLN A 66 13.24 -18.36 -3.16
C GLN A 66 12.08 -17.43 -3.58
N LEU A 67 11.47 -16.70 -2.64
CA LEU A 67 10.43 -15.72 -2.98
C LEU A 67 10.98 -14.56 -3.81
N LEU A 68 12.16 -14.02 -3.48
CA LEU A 68 12.80 -12.97 -4.28
C LEU A 68 13.15 -13.48 -5.69
N LYS A 69 13.63 -14.72 -5.80
CA LYS A 69 13.89 -15.37 -7.08
C LYS A 69 12.62 -15.55 -7.90
N GLN A 70 11.53 -16.00 -7.29
CA GLN A 70 10.24 -16.18 -7.98
C GLN A 70 9.60 -14.84 -8.37
N LEU A 71 9.74 -13.79 -7.55
CA LEU A 71 9.27 -12.45 -7.92
C LEU A 71 10.02 -11.90 -9.14
N SER A 72 11.33 -12.11 -9.17
CA SER A 72 12.20 -11.56 -10.22
C SER A 72 12.17 -12.38 -11.51
N LYS A 73 12.25 -13.71 -11.43
CA LYS A 73 12.45 -14.64 -12.56
C LYS A 73 11.34 -15.69 -12.70
N GLY A 74 10.41 -15.75 -11.76
CA GLY A 74 9.32 -16.73 -11.77
C GLY A 74 8.22 -16.42 -12.77
N ASP A 75 7.31 -17.37 -12.87
CA ASP A 75 6.12 -17.29 -13.70
C ASP A 75 5.25 -16.08 -13.32
N ALA A 76 4.80 -15.34 -14.34
CA ALA A 76 4.01 -14.13 -14.18
C ALA A 76 2.70 -14.38 -13.39
N ALA A 77 2.11 -15.58 -13.53
CA ALA A 77 0.90 -15.95 -12.79
C ALA A 77 1.12 -16.08 -11.27
N ALA A 78 2.32 -16.48 -10.85
CA ALA A 78 2.65 -16.69 -9.44
C ALA A 78 3.14 -15.40 -8.74
N ARG A 79 3.67 -14.42 -9.50
CA ARG A 79 4.26 -13.17 -8.95
C ARG A 79 3.35 -12.41 -7.96
N PRO A 80 2.02 -12.26 -8.18
CA PRO A 80 1.16 -11.60 -7.21
C PRO A 80 1.16 -12.30 -5.85
N GLY A 81 1.04 -13.64 -5.84
CA GLY A 81 1.05 -14.42 -4.61
C GLY A 81 2.38 -14.32 -3.88
N VAL A 82 3.49 -14.39 -4.62
CA VAL A 82 4.85 -14.21 -4.08
C VAL A 82 5.03 -12.83 -3.43
N ALA A 83 4.57 -11.77 -4.09
CA ALA A 83 4.64 -10.41 -3.54
C ALA A 83 3.84 -10.29 -2.23
N LEU A 84 2.62 -10.87 -2.17
CA LEU A 84 1.83 -10.90 -0.94
C LEU A 84 2.54 -11.65 0.19
N LEU A 85 3.16 -12.80 -0.09
CA LEU A 85 3.92 -13.56 0.90
C LEU A 85 5.14 -12.78 1.43
N LEU A 86 5.81 -12.00 0.58
CA LEU A 86 6.87 -11.08 1.02
C LEU A 86 6.32 -9.99 1.95
N GLY A 87 5.12 -9.46 1.69
CA GLY A 87 4.44 -8.54 2.60
C GLY A 87 4.18 -9.16 3.98
N VAL A 88 3.70 -10.40 4.02
CA VAL A 88 3.51 -11.17 5.27
C VAL A 88 4.85 -11.37 6.00
N LEU A 89 5.91 -11.71 5.28
CA LEU A 89 7.26 -11.84 5.85
C LEU A 89 7.74 -10.54 6.50
N CYS A 90 7.53 -9.38 5.85
CA CYS A 90 7.92 -8.09 6.40
C CYS A 90 7.33 -7.84 7.79
N ARG A 91 6.07 -8.23 8.04
CA ARG A 91 5.44 -8.06 9.36
C ARG A 91 5.94 -9.02 10.42
N HIS A 92 6.18 -10.27 10.06
CA HIS A 92 6.30 -11.35 11.04
C HIS A 92 7.72 -11.88 11.24
N VAL A 93 8.67 -11.52 10.38
CA VAL A 93 10.07 -11.92 10.54
C VAL A 93 10.71 -11.21 11.75
N SER A 94 11.74 -11.85 12.32
CA SER A 94 12.54 -11.24 13.39
C SER A 94 13.12 -9.89 12.98
N VAL A 95 13.22 -8.95 13.93
CA VAL A 95 13.74 -7.60 13.68
C VAL A 95 15.13 -7.63 13.06
N ARG A 96 16.02 -8.51 13.55
CA ARG A 96 17.39 -8.65 13.01
C ARG A 96 17.38 -9.03 11.53
N SER A 97 16.63 -10.07 11.16
CA SER A 97 16.53 -10.52 9.76
C SER A 97 15.84 -9.49 8.87
N PHE A 98 14.85 -8.77 9.41
CA PHE A 98 14.21 -7.67 8.68
C PHE A 98 15.24 -6.58 8.35
N LEU A 99 15.95 -6.07 9.37
CA LEU A 99 16.91 -4.98 9.22
C LEU A 99 18.07 -5.32 8.27
N SER A 100 18.49 -6.59 8.21
CA SER A 100 19.55 -7.01 7.28
C SER A 100 19.11 -7.08 5.83
N SER A 101 17.82 -7.17 5.54
CA SER A 101 17.35 -7.60 4.21
C SER A 101 16.22 -6.74 3.61
N TYR A 102 15.59 -5.85 4.39
CA TYR A 102 14.48 -5.04 3.88
C TYR A 102 14.88 -4.12 2.70
N GLY A 103 16.14 -3.71 2.62
CA GLY A 103 16.69 -2.96 1.49
C GLY A 103 16.52 -3.74 0.17
N ASP A 104 16.99 -4.98 0.14
CA ASP A 104 16.88 -5.88 -1.01
C ASP A 104 15.42 -6.22 -1.33
N TRP A 105 14.60 -6.44 -0.30
CA TRP A 105 13.17 -6.73 -0.47
C TRP A 105 12.45 -5.55 -1.10
N SER A 106 12.71 -4.33 -0.61
CA SER A 106 12.14 -3.11 -1.17
C SER A 106 12.56 -2.89 -2.63
N ALA A 107 13.81 -3.19 -2.97
CA ALA A 107 14.32 -3.08 -4.33
C ALA A 107 13.61 -4.06 -5.28
N ALA A 108 13.47 -5.33 -4.86
CA ALA A 108 12.78 -6.35 -5.65
C ALA A 108 11.29 -6.03 -5.84
N LEU A 109 10.61 -5.54 -4.80
CA LEU A 109 9.20 -5.12 -4.88
C LEU A 109 9.03 -3.90 -5.79
N LEU A 110 9.89 -2.88 -5.67
CA LEU A 110 9.86 -1.71 -6.56
C LEU A 110 10.10 -2.11 -8.02
N GLU A 111 10.99 -3.05 -8.28
CA GLU A 111 11.20 -3.57 -9.62
C GLU A 111 9.94 -4.25 -10.16
N ALA A 112 9.26 -5.07 -9.36
CA ALA A 112 7.99 -5.70 -9.74
C ALA A 112 6.86 -4.68 -10.02
N VAL A 113 6.87 -3.52 -9.35
CA VAL A 113 5.94 -2.42 -9.64
C VAL A 113 6.30 -1.73 -10.97
N ARG A 114 7.59 -1.51 -11.23
CA ARG A 114 8.09 -0.76 -12.40
C ARG A 114 8.01 -1.56 -13.70
N ARG A 115 8.15 -2.88 -13.64
CA ARG A 115 8.35 -3.73 -14.81
C ARG A 115 7.14 -3.69 -15.75
N GLY A 116 7.36 -3.32 -17.01
CA GLY A 116 6.29 -3.06 -17.99
C GLY A 116 5.47 -4.29 -18.39
N ASP A 117 6.00 -5.50 -18.19
CA ASP A 117 5.28 -6.77 -18.42
C ASP A 117 4.39 -7.18 -17.23
N SER A 118 4.41 -6.44 -16.12
CA SER A 118 3.78 -6.88 -14.88
C SER A 118 2.28 -6.59 -14.87
N SER A 119 1.51 -7.64 -14.61
CA SER A 119 0.05 -7.55 -14.47
C SER A 119 -0.33 -6.54 -13.38
N SER A 120 -1.52 -5.95 -13.51
CA SER A 120 -2.11 -5.08 -12.48
C SER A 120 -2.14 -5.75 -11.11
N ALA A 121 -2.47 -7.05 -11.07
CA ALA A 121 -2.44 -7.86 -9.85
C ALA A 121 -1.04 -7.94 -9.22
N THR A 122 0.02 -8.10 -10.03
CA THR A 122 1.41 -8.13 -9.53
C THR A 122 1.80 -6.78 -8.95
N ARG A 123 1.51 -5.69 -9.66
CA ARG A 123 1.82 -4.32 -9.21
C ARG A 123 1.05 -3.96 -7.94
N ALA A 124 -0.23 -4.32 -7.87
CA ALA A 124 -1.06 -4.14 -6.68
C ALA A 124 -0.54 -4.94 -5.47
N ALA A 125 -0.20 -6.23 -5.67
CA ALA A 125 0.37 -7.06 -4.61
C ALA A 125 1.73 -6.53 -4.11
N ALA A 126 2.60 -6.08 -5.03
CA ALA A 126 3.89 -5.50 -4.66
C ALA A 126 3.76 -4.16 -3.91
N LEU A 127 2.82 -3.30 -4.33
CA LEU A 127 2.50 -2.07 -3.59
C LEU A 127 1.93 -2.36 -2.20
N HIS A 128 1.05 -3.36 -2.09
CA HIS A 128 0.56 -3.81 -0.78
C HIS A 128 1.73 -4.26 0.11
N ALA A 129 2.62 -5.11 -0.40
CA ALA A 129 3.80 -5.58 0.32
C ALA A 129 4.77 -4.44 0.71
N LEU A 130 4.94 -3.42 -0.15
CA LEU A 130 5.68 -2.20 0.22
C LEU A 130 4.98 -1.45 1.36
N GLY A 131 3.65 -1.35 1.34
CA GLY A 131 2.87 -0.79 2.43
C GLY A 131 3.10 -1.52 3.75
N GLU A 132 3.18 -2.85 3.71
CA GLU A 132 3.51 -3.71 4.85
C GLU A 132 4.94 -3.50 5.35
N LEU A 133 5.90 -3.42 4.43
CA LEU A 133 7.30 -3.11 4.71
C LEU A 133 7.45 -1.77 5.43
N PHE A 134 6.81 -0.69 4.93
CA PHE A 134 6.89 0.62 5.58
C PHE A 134 6.12 0.69 6.89
N GLY A 135 5.06 -0.10 7.03
CA GLY A 135 4.39 -0.33 8.32
C GLY A 135 5.40 -0.85 9.35
N ARG A 136 6.19 -1.87 8.99
CA ARG A 136 7.24 -2.42 9.85
C ARG A 136 8.39 -1.46 10.09
N VAL A 137 8.88 -0.76 9.05
CA VAL A 137 9.96 0.24 9.20
C VAL A 137 9.54 1.31 10.22
N ARG A 138 8.28 1.72 10.22
CA ARG A 138 7.75 2.74 11.15
C ARG A 138 7.95 2.34 12.61
N GLU A 139 7.78 1.07 12.94
CA GLU A 139 7.99 0.52 14.29
C GLU A 139 9.47 0.50 14.70
N LEU A 140 10.38 0.63 13.73
CA LEU A 140 11.82 0.50 13.91
C LEU A 140 12.58 1.80 13.62
N LEU A 141 11.88 2.94 13.51
CA LEU A 141 12.52 4.23 13.20
C LEU A 141 13.49 4.73 14.28
N ASP A 142 13.38 4.21 15.50
CA ASP A 142 14.28 4.54 16.61
C ASP A 142 15.63 3.80 16.49
N VAL A 143 15.72 2.78 15.62
CA VAL A 143 16.97 2.09 15.34
C VAL A 143 17.87 2.98 14.47
N PRO A 144 19.14 3.22 14.87
CA PRO A 144 20.06 4.05 14.10
C PRO A 144 20.21 3.61 12.64
N GLY A 145 20.22 4.56 11.71
CA GLY A 145 20.38 4.31 10.27
C GLY A 145 19.07 4.02 9.51
N VAL A 146 18.09 3.36 10.15
CA VAL A 146 16.86 2.89 9.47
C VAL A 146 16.11 4.00 8.74
N ARG A 147 15.94 5.17 9.38
CA ARG A 147 15.28 6.33 8.78
C ARG A 147 15.98 6.79 7.49
N ARG A 148 17.32 6.84 7.51
CA ARG A 148 18.13 7.27 6.37
C ARG A 148 17.99 6.26 5.23
N ASP A 149 18.16 4.99 5.55
CA ASP A 149 18.20 3.91 4.56
C ASP A 149 16.83 3.66 3.91
N ALA A 150 15.74 3.83 4.66
CA ALA A 150 14.38 3.67 4.14
C ALA A 150 13.87 4.89 3.34
N SER A 151 14.53 6.05 3.42
CA SER A 151 14.09 7.29 2.74
C SER A 151 14.07 7.18 1.21
N GLY A 152 15.10 6.55 0.63
CA GLY A 152 15.19 6.33 -0.82
C GLY A 152 14.09 5.42 -1.36
N PRO A 153 13.92 4.20 -0.82
CA PRO A 153 12.80 3.31 -1.15
C PRO A 153 11.42 3.97 -0.97
N ALA A 154 11.24 4.78 0.09
CA ALA A 154 9.98 5.50 0.34
C ALA A 154 9.65 6.50 -0.78
N GLY A 155 10.61 7.33 -1.18
CA GLY A 155 10.44 8.27 -2.30
C GLY A 155 10.09 7.55 -3.61
N ARG A 156 10.84 6.49 -3.95
CA ARG A 156 10.56 5.67 -5.15
C ARG A 156 9.18 5.00 -5.11
N THR A 157 8.74 4.57 -3.93
CA THR A 157 7.39 4.00 -3.76
C THR A 157 6.32 5.02 -4.11
N LEU A 158 6.44 6.27 -3.63
CA LEU A 158 5.51 7.34 -3.97
C LEU A 158 5.55 7.69 -5.46
N GLN A 159 6.75 7.78 -6.03
CA GLN A 159 6.94 8.03 -7.45
C GLN A 159 6.23 7.00 -8.34
N LEU A 160 6.32 5.70 -7.99
CA LEU A 160 5.68 4.63 -8.75
C LEU A 160 4.19 4.47 -8.43
N ALA A 161 3.77 4.70 -7.18
CA ALA A 161 2.38 4.56 -6.77
C ALA A 161 1.48 5.67 -7.33
N THR A 162 1.98 6.89 -7.45
CA THR A 162 1.21 8.06 -7.90
C THR A 162 0.52 7.87 -9.26
N PRO A 163 1.22 7.47 -10.34
CA PRO A 163 0.56 7.24 -11.63
C PRO A 163 -0.42 6.05 -11.60
N LEU A 164 -0.21 5.08 -10.69
CA LEU A 164 -1.07 3.90 -10.55
C LEU A 164 -2.41 4.20 -9.84
N LEU A 165 -2.60 5.41 -9.32
CA LEU A 165 -3.89 5.91 -8.86
C LEU A 165 -4.92 6.04 -9.99
N GLY A 166 -4.47 6.20 -11.24
CA GLY A 166 -5.33 6.17 -12.41
C GLY A 166 -5.77 4.76 -12.84
N GLU A 167 -5.15 3.70 -12.30
CA GLU A 167 -5.38 2.32 -12.72
C GLU A 167 -6.32 1.58 -11.75
N PRO A 168 -7.56 1.21 -12.15
CA PRO A 168 -8.55 0.63 -11.24
C PRO A 168 -8.07 -0.61 -10.49
N GLY A 169 -7.24 -1.45 -11.13
CA GLY A 169 -6.68 -2.66 -10.51
C GLY A 169 -5.62 -2.40 -9.44
N CYS A 170 -5.02 -1.21 -9.42
CA CYS A 170 -3.92 -0.85 -8.50
C CYS A 170 -4.29 0.22 -7.47
N GLN A 171 -5.37 0.99 -7.69
CA GLN A 171 -5.79 2.14 -6.88
C GLN A 171 -5.70 1.94 -5.38
N VAL A 172 -6.37 0.91 -4.84
CA VAL A 172 -6.43 0.67 -3.39
C VAL A 172 -5.05 0.35 -2.82
N ALA A 173 -4.26 -0.45 -3.54
CA ALA A 173 -2.91 -0.81 -3.11
C ALA A 173 -1.95 0.38 -3.18
N ALA A 174 -2.04 1.20 -4.24
CA ALA A 174 -1.25 2.42 -4.40
C ALA A 174 -1.55 3.44 -3.30
N LEU A 175 -2.84 3.65 -2.97
CA LEU A 175 -3.26 4.52 -1.87
C LEU A 175 -2.76 4.02 -0.51
N SER A 176 -2.89 2.71 -0.27
CA SER A 176 -2.40 2.09 0.97
C SER A 176 -0.88 2.24 1.12
N ALA A 177 -0.11 1.97 0.05
CA ALA A 177 1.33 2.14 0.04
C ALA A 177 1.74 3.61 0.29
N ALA A 178 1.10 4.56 -0.41
CA ALA A 178 1.35 5.99 -0.22
C ALA A 178 1.04 6.44 1.20
N HIS A 179 -0.08 5.99 1.77
CA HIS A 179 -0.46 6.30 3.15
C HIS A 179 0.56 5.72 4.16
N SER A 180 0.99 4.47 3.98
CA SER A 180 2.03 3.86 4.83
C SER A 180 3.35 4.63 4.76
N VAL A 181 3.78 5.06 3.57
CA VAL A 181 4.97 5.89 3.41
C VAL A 181 4.81 7.24 4.09
N LEU A 182 3.69 7.94 3.89
CA LEU A 182 3.45 9.24 4.52
C LEU A 182 3.42 9.17 6.05
N ARG A 183 2.93 8.06 6.61
CA ARG A 183 2.95 7.83 8.06
C ARG A 183 4.31 7.42 8.61
N CYS A 184 5.13 6.76 7.80
CA CYS A 184 6.44 6.28 8.18
C CYS A 184 7.52 7.38 8.02
N LEU A 185 7.61 7.96 6.83
CA LEU A 185 8.65 8.89 6.41
C LEU A 185 8.05 10.06 5.62
N PRO A 186 7.31 10.98 6.28
CA PRO A 186 6.64 12.09 5.61
C PRO A 186 7.60 12.97 4.80
N SER A 187 8.84 13.15 5.26
CA SER A 187 9.87 13.91 4.55
C SER A 187 10.21 13.34 3.17
N ALA A 188 10.04 12.04 2.94
CA ALA A 188 10.29 11.40 1.64
C ALA A 188 9.27 11.83 0.58
N ALA A 189 8.12 12.38 0.98
CA ALA A 189 7.07 12.80 0.06
C ALA A 189 7.25 14.22 -0.48
N ARG A 190 8.20 15.03 0.03
CA ARG A 190 8.31 16.46 -0.34
C ARG A 190 8.35 16.72 -1.84
N HIS A 191 9.13 15.91 -2.57
CA HIS A 191 9.28 16.04 -4.02
C HIS A 191 8.09 15.44 -4.81
N HIS A 192 7.17 14.75 -4.14
CA HIS A 192 6.04 14.05 -4.74
C HIS A 192 4.68 14.61 -4.29
N CYS A 193 4.65 15.55 -3.32
CA CYS A 193 3.43 16.06 -2.72
C CYS A 193 2.47 16.66 -3.76
N ALA A 194 2.95 17.54 -4.63
CA ALA A 194 2.08 18.21 -5.61
C ALA A 194 1.43 17.21 -6.58
N ALA A 195 2.21 16.26 -7.10
CA ALA A 195 1.70 15.23 -8.00
C ALA A 195 0.68 14.32 -7.30
N LEU A 196 0.99 13.89 -6.07
CA LEU A 196 0.10 13.05 -5.27
C LEU A 196 -1.19 13.79 -4.91
N GLU A 197 -1.10 15.03 -4.46
CA GLU A 197 -2.25 15.89 -4.14
C GLU A 197 -3.18 16.05 -5.34
N THR A 198 -2.61 16.27 -6.54
CA THR A 198 -3.38 16.42 -7.79
C THR A 198 -4.17 15.16 -8.11
N GLN A 199 -3.54 13.98 -8.01
CA GLN A 199 -4.19 12.70 -8.27
C GLN A 199 -5.26 12.36 -7.21
N LEU A 200 -4.99 12.67 -5.94
CA LEU A 200 -5.96 12.47 -4.85
C LEU A 200 -7.18 13.38 -5.02
N ALA A 201 -6.98 14.65 -5.38
CA ALA A 201 -8.06 15.58 -5.67
C ALA A 201 -8.92 15.08 -6.84
N ALA A 202 -8.29 14.58 -7.91
CA ALA A 202 -9.01 13.99 -9.05
C ALA A 202 -9.87 12.78 -8.64
N LEU A 203 -9.34 11.87 -7.81
CA LEU A 203 -10.10 10.72 -7.30
C LEU A 203 -11.29 11.12 -6.41
N LEU A 204 -11.14 12.16 -5.61
CA LEU A 204 -12.21 12.66 -4.74
C LEU A 204 -13.30 13.40 -5.53
N ALA A 205 -12.92 14.11 -6.61
CA ALA A 205 -13.82 14.86 -7.48
C ALA A 205 -14.54 13.98 -8.53
N ALA A 206 -14.01 12.79 -8.83
CA ALA A 206 -14.63 11.86 -9.77
C ALA A 206 -16.08 11.53 -9.39
N PRO A 207 -16.96 11.14 -10.33
CA PRO A 207 -18.33 10.72 -10.01
C PRO A 207 -18.35 9.37 -9.27
N PRO A 208 -19.36 9.11 -8.42
CA PRO A 208 -19.42 7.85 -7.66
C PRO A 208 -19.83 6.70 -8.58
N ALA A 209 -19.33 5.50 -8.29
CA ALA A 209 -19.73 4.29 -8.98
C ALA A 209 -21.27 4.13 -8.93
N GLY A 210 -21.92 4.11 -10.09
CA GLY A 210 -23.37 3.87 -10.20
C GLY A 210 -24.28 5.11 -10.35
N ALA A 211 -23.77 6.34 -10.24
CA ALA A 211 -24.62 7.55 -10.38
C ALA A 211 -25.12 7.83 -11.82
N GLY A 212 -24.61 7.12 -12.82
CA GLY A 212 -24.96 7.33 -14.24
C GLY A 212 -26.13 6.48 -14.77
N ALA A 213 -26.71 5.58 -13.99
CA ALA A 213 -27.74 4.65 -14.49
C ALA A 213 -29.19 5.16 -14.38
N GLY A 214 -29.42 6.35 -13.79
CA GLY A 214 -30.74 6.73 -13.27
C GLY A 214 -31.48 7.91 -13.91
N ALA A 215 -30.91 8.65 -14.87
CA ALA A 215 -31.56 9.87 -15.36
C ALA A 215 -31.72 9.88 -16.89
N GLY A 216 -32.84 9.33 -17.36
CA GLY A 216 -33.52 9.77 -18.57
C GLY A 216 -32.81 9.52 -19.90
N ALA A 217 -32.71 8.25 -20.33
CA ALA A 217 -32.62 7.96 -21.76
C ALA A 217 -34.05 7.71 -22.29
N PRO A 218 -34.63 8.61 -23.12
CA PRO A 218 -35.87 8.30 -23.82
C PRO A 218 -35.61 7.10 -24.73
N ALA A 219 -36.47 6.09 -24.63
CA ALA A 219 -36.46 4.92 -25.50
C ALA A 219 -36.72 5.37 -26.94
N GLY A 220 -35.67 5.50 -27.75
CA GLY A 220 -35.82 5.88 -29.15
C GLY A 220 -34.52 5.77 -29.94
N GLY A 221 -34.45 4.79 -30.82
CA GLY A 221 -33.52 4.78 -31.96
C GLY A 221 -32.44 3.70 -31.91
N ALA A 222 -32.69 2.60 -32.60
CA ALA A 222 -31.69 1.59 -32.94
C ALA A 222 -30.64 2.17 -33.92
N GLY A 223 -29.36 1.92 -33.64
CA GLY A 223 -28.30 2.01 -34.65
C GLY A 223 -26.95 2.50 -34.12
N GLY A 224 -25.95 1.60 -34.11
CA GLY A 224 -24.52 1.98 -34.08
C GLY A 224 -23.78 1.62 -32.80
N ALA A 225 -23.28 0.38 -32.73
CA ALA A 225 -22.38 -0.09 -31.68
C ALA A 225 -21.00 0.59 -31.77
N ALA A 226 -20.76 1.56 -30.89
CA ALA A 226 -19.42 1.96 -30.48
C ALA A 226 -19.39 1.92 -28.94
N ASN A 227 -18.67 0.94 -28.39
CA ASN A 227 -18.40 0.78 -26.96
C ASN A 227 -17.58 1.99 -26.44
N ALA A 228 -18.23 3.13 -26.25
CA ALA A 228 -17.70 4.19 -25.40
C ALA A 228 -17.86 3.70 -23.96
N ALA A 229 -16.81 3.09 -23.40
CA ALA A 229 -16.77 2.67 -22.02
C ALA A 229 -17.07 3.90 -21.14
N THR A 230 -18.29 3.96 -20.61
CA THR A 230 -18.71 4.95 -19.63
C THR A 230 -17.65 4.98 -18.52
N PRO A 231 -17.13 6.15 -18.11
CA PRO A 231 -16.12 6.21 -17.07
C PRO A 231 -16.67 5.54 -15.82
N ALA A 232 -16.10 4.38 -15.48
CA ALA A 232 -16.47 3.64 -14.28
C ALA A 232 -16.25 4.57 -13.09
N GLY A 233 -17.33 4.95 -12.40
CA GLY A 233 -17.23 5.85 -11.26
C GLY A 233 -16.33 5.27 -10.16
N VAL A 234 -15.79 6.15 -9.32
CA VAL A 234 -14.86 5.74 -8.25
C VAL A 234 -15.65 5.18 -7.07
N SER A 235 -15.24 3.99 -6.60
CA SER A 235 -15.86 3.35 -5.44
C SER A 235 -15.68 4.17 -4.15
N LEU A 236 -16.62 4.05 -3.21
CA LEU A 236 -16.52 4.72 -1.89
C LEU A 236 -15.23 4.34 -1.16
N ARG A 237 -14.81 3.08 -1.24
CA ARG A 237 -13.56 2.60 -0.62
C ARG A 237 -12.34 3.37 -1.13
N VAL A 238 -12.22 3.55 -2.44
CA VAL A 238 -11.09 4.30 -3.03
C VAL A 238 -11.10 5.75 -2.57
N ARG A 239 -12.27 6.40 -2.48
CA ARG A 239 -12.38 7.76 -1.93
C ARG A 239 -11.96 7.86 -0.47
N CYS A 240 -12.40 6.91 0.36
CA CYS A 240 -12.01 6.89 1.77
C CYS A 240 -10.48 6.75 1.94
N GLU A 241 -9.85 5.86 1.16
CA GLU A 241 -8.39 5.72 1.19
C GLU A 241 -7.68 6.96 0.61
N ALA A 242 -8.23 7.59 -0.43
CA ALA A 242 -7.71 8.84 -0.98
C ALA A 242 -7.76 9.98 0.05
N ALA A 243 -8.88 10.11 0.77
CA ALA A 243 -9.04 11.08 1.85
C ALA A 243 -8.04 10.84 2.99
N ARG A 244 -7.80 9.56 3.38
CA ARG A 244 -6.78 9.21 4.40
C ARG A 244 -5.37 9.53 3.96
N ALA A 245 -5.03 9.31 2.68
CA ALA A 245 -3.74 9.68 2.12
C ALA A 245 -3.57 11.21 2.07
N LEU A 246 -4.59 11.93 1.61
CA LEU A 246 -4.61 13.41 1.55
C LEU A 246 -4.43 14.02 2.94
N ALA A 247 -5.12 13.47 3.95
CA ALA A 247 -5.00 13.92 5.33
C ALA A 247 -3.58 13.71 5.91
N ALA A 248 -2.79 12.79 5.36
CA ALA A 248 -1.41 12.55 5.78
C ALA A 248 -0.38 13.46 5.07
N LEU A 249 -0.74 14.17 4.00
CA LEU A 249 0.16 15.03 3.24
C LEU A 249 0.72 16.24 4.00
N PRO A 250 -0.04 16.95 4.87
CA PRO A 250 0.49 18.13 5.58
C PRO A 250 1.77 17.84 6.38
N ARG A 251 1.92 16.60 6.90
CA ARG A 251 3.12 16.11 7.60
C ARG A 251 4.38 16.19 6.75
N ALA A 252 4.25 15.95 5.46
CA ALA A 252 5.38 15.97 4.53
C ALA A 252 5.97 17.36 4.36
N ALA A 253 5.10 18.38 4.36
CA ALA A 253 5.48 19.79 4.29
C ALA A 253 6.11 20.27 5.61
N ALA A 254 5.59 19.81 6.76
CA ALA A 254 6.04 20.25 8.09
C ALA A 254 7.45 19.77 8.48
N GLY A 255 7.87 18.58 8.06
CA GLY A 255 9.13 17.96 8.53
C GLY A 255 10.44 18.63 8.07
N GLY A 256 10.36 19.78 7.38
CA GLY A 256 11.46 20.50 6.71
C GLY A 256 12.50 21.15 7.60
N GLY A 257 12.08 21.65 8.76
CA GLY A 257 12.98 22.31 9.68
C GLY A 257 13.74 21.28 10.51
N GLY A 258 15.07 21.40 10.60
CA GLY A 258 15.91 20.62 11.52
C GLY A 258 15.64 20.90 13.01
N GLY A 259 14.43 21.31 13.37
CA GLY A 259 13.99 21.47 14.74
C GLY A 259 13.80 20.11 15.40
N GLY A 260 14.06 20.03 16.70
CA GLY A 260 13.84 18.82 17.49
C GLY A 260 12.37 18.34 17.43
N ALA A 261 12.12 17.14 17.97
CA ALA A 261 10.82 16.46 17.90
C ALA A 261 9.61 17.34 18.30
N VAL A 262 9.79 18.26 19.27
CA VAL A 262 8.75 19.20 19.72
C VAL A 262 8.37 20.20 18.63
N ALA A 263 9.34 20.76 17.91
CA ALA A 263 9.08 21.70 16.82
C ALA A 263 8.38 21.01 15.63
N ALA A 264 8.78 19.76 15.33
CA ALA A 264 8.12 18.96 14.31
C ALA A 264 6.65 18.67 14.65
N ALA A 265 6.33 18.41 15.92
CA ALA A 265 4.96 18.19 16.38
C ALA A 265 4.10 19.45 16.26
N SER A 266 4.63 20.63 16.63
CA SER A 266 3.93 21.91 16.46
C SER A 266 3.64 22.21 14.99
N ALA A 267 4.64 22.04 14.11
CA ALA A 267 4.47 22.28 12.68
C ALA A 267 3.45 21.31 12.05
N ASP A 268 3.39 20.05 12.52
CA ASP A 268 2.36 19.10 12.09
C ASP A 268 0.96 19.57 12.50
N ALA A 269 0.80 20.02 13.75
CA ALA A 269 -0.48 20.53 14.26
C ALA A 269 -0.98 21.75 13.46
N ASP A 270 -0.07 22.69 13.14
CA ASP A 270 -0.40 23.88 12.35
C ASP A 270 -0.79 23.52 10.90
N ALA A 271 -0.05 22.59 10.29
CA ALA A 271 -0.32 22.13 8.93
C ALA A 271 -1.69 21.42 8.85
N TRP A 272 -2.03 20.61 9.86
CA TRP A 272 -3.35 20.00 9.99
C TRP A 272 -4.46 21.04 10.21
N SER A 273 -4.26 21.98 11.14
CA SER A 273 -5.23 23.04 11.42
C SER A 273 -5.55 23.86 10.16
N SER A 274 -4.52 24.18 9.38
CA SER A 274 -4.65 24.88 8.09
C SER A 274 -5.42 24.05 7.04
N LEU A 275 -5.14 22.75 6.93
CA LEU A 275 -5.90 21.85 6.04
C LEU A 275 -7.39 21.83 6.44
N VAL A 276 -7.68 21.53 7.72
CA VAL A 276 -9.05 21.43 8.24
C VAL A 276 -9.82 22.74 8.02
N ARG A 277 -9.20 23.88 8.30
CA ARG A 277 -9.80 25.20 8.07
C ARG A 277 -10.16 25.40 6.60
N ARG A 278 -9.24 25.10 5.67
CA ARG A 278 -9.51 25.20 4.22
C ARG A 278 -10.64 24.27 3.78
N THR A 279 -10.66 23.04 4.28
CA THR A 279 -11.74 22.09 3.98
C THR A 279 -13.09 22.59 4.51
N LEU A 280 -13.16 23.06 5.75
CA LEU A 280 -14.40 23.60 6.33
C LEU A 280 -14.91 24.82 5.56
N LEU A 281 -14.02 25.75 5.17
CA LEU A 281 -14.38 26.91 4.35
C LEU A 281 -14.90 26.48 2.97
N SER A 282 -14.26 25.50 2.33
CA SER A 282 -14.71 24.98 1.02
C SER A 282 -16.08 24.28 1.12
N LEU A 283 -16.32 23.54 2.21
CA LEU A 283 -17.60 22.89 2.47
C LEU A 283 -18.70 23.93 2.71
N HIS A 284 -18.41 24.95 3.50
CA HIS A 284 -19.35 26.04 3.74
C HIS A 284 -19.74 26.74 2.43
N ALA A 285 -18.76 27.11 1.60
CA ALA A 285 -19.03 27.73 0.30
C ALA A 285 -19.85 26.82 -0.64
N ALA A 286 -19.58 25.50 -0.63
CA ALA A 286 -20.35 24.54 -1.42
C ALA A 286 -21.80 24.40 -0.93
N LEU A 287 -22.02 24.39 0.38
CA LEU A 287 -23.36 24.37 0.98
C LEU A 287 -24.12 25.65 0.64
N ASP A 288 -23.49 26.82 0.71
CA ASP A 288 -24.13 28.09 0.36
C ASP A 288 -24.56 28.10 -1.12
N LEU A 289 -23.73 27.61 -2.03
CA LEU A 289 -24.09 27.45 -3.44
C LEU A 289 -25.26 26.46 -3.63
N LEU A 290 -25.26 25.35 -2.89
CA LEU A 290 -26.34 24.37 -2.94
C LEU A 290 -27.66 24.96 -2.45
N PHE A 291 -27.66 25.76 -1.38
CA PHE A 291 -28.88 26.43 -0.91
C PHE A 291 -29.33 27.56 -1.84
N TYR A 292 -28.39 28.34 -2.38
CA TYR A 292 -28.68 29.44 -3.30
C TYR A 292 -29.30 28.95 -4.62
N TYR A 293 -28.76 27.89 -5.23
CA TYR A 293 -29.25 27.34 -6.49
C TYR A 293 -30.29 26.23 -6.34
N GLY A 294 -30.24 25.45 -5.26
CA GLY A 294 -31.16 24.34 -4.99
C GLY A 294 -32.52 24.75 -4.42
N GLY A 295 -32.62 25.93 -3.79
CA GLY A 295 -33.88 26.45 -3.23
C GLY A 295 -34.90 26.95 -4.27
N GLY A 296 -34.50 27.11 -5.54
CA GLY A 296 -35.34 27.72 -6.58
C GLY A 296 -36.23 26.75 -7.39
N ALA A 297 -36.04 25.44 -7.28
CA ALA A 297 -36.70 24.47 -8.18
C ALA A 297 -38.14 24.06 -7.78
N GLY A 298 -38.67 24.56 -6.65
CA GLY A 298 -39.96 24.12 -6.10
C GLY A 298 -41.13 25.12 -6.21
N GLY A 299 -40.95 26.29 -6.81
CA GLY A 299 -41.88 27.43 -6.64
C GLY A 299 -42.69 27.89 -7.86
N GLY A 300 -42.77 27.11 -8.94
CA GLY A 300 -43.45 27.52 -10.19
C GLY A 300 -44.59 26.59 -10.57
N GLY A 301 -45.70 26.65 -9.85
CA GLY A 301 -46.89 25.84 -10.11
C GLY A 301 -48.12 26.34 -9.39
N ALA A 302 -48.55 27.57 -9.73
CA ALA A 302 -49.90 28.07 -9.53
C ALA A 302 -50.22 29.07 -10.65
#